data_AF-A0A927GZL9-F1
#
_entry.id   AF-A0A927GZL9-F1
#
_cell.length_a   1.000
_cell.length_b   1.000
_cell.length_c   1.000
_cell.angle_alpha   90.00
_cell.angle_beta   90.00
_cell.angle_gamma   90.00
#
_symmetry.space_group_name_H-M   'P 1'
#
loop_
_entity.id
_entity.type
_entity.pdbx_description
1 polymer ?
#
loop_
_entity_poly.entity_id
_entity_poly.type
_entity_poly.pdbx_seq_one_letter_code
_entity_poly.pdbx_strand_id
1 'polypeptide(L)'
;MSGMQELVCSTTKQKVIEVGLDFLQGVGADHICRVCIAGGSSCCSGCRSIKHGFGCQKRNTSCTAWLCGFLKFIFYKAGFIHEWKQFWDQVPGQDYREDFTPPYFPVRMWLEKPNIRFLSEAFAEDLEELNPYHNVFWLIEMKETLDRHIDNLMKCSDPKVKRKIEKKINFLTKDFRRFHLAAEQLVK
;
A
#
# COMPACT_ATOMS: atom_id res chain seq x y z
N MET A 1 36.55 10.15 -20.81
CA MET A 1 35.11 9.99 -20.51
C MET A 1 35.00 9.64 -19.04
N SER A 2 34.91 10.68 -18.20
CA SER A 2 34.98 10.54 -16.74
C SER A 2 33.58 10.18 -16.23
N GLY A 3 33.43 8.95 -15.72
CA GLY A 3 32.20 8.52 -15.07
C GLY A 3 32.04 9.26 -13.74
N MET A 4 30.98 10.06 -13.61
CA MET A 4 30.48 10.48 -12.30
C MET A 4 29.96 9.23 -11.60
N GLN A 5 30.72 8.71 -10.64
CA GLN A 5 30.16 7.85 -9.60
C GLN A 5 29.20 8.73 -8.78
N GLU A 6 27.89 8.58 -9.00
CA GLU A 6 26.91 9.08 -8.05
C GLU A 6 27.29 8.55 -6.66
N LEU A 7 27.60 9.47 -5.76
CA LEU A 7 27.91 9.19 -4.37
C LEU A 7 26.64 8.62 -3.73
N VAL A 8 26.54 7.29 -3.66
CA VAL A 8 25.45 6.64 -2.95
C VAL A 8 25.69 6.81 -1.45
N CYS A 9 25.02 7.79 -0.86
CA CYS A 9 25.09 8.01 0.58
C CYS A 9 24.44 6.83 1.31
N SER A 10 25.17 6.25 2.26
CA SER A 10 24.62 5.21 3.14
C SER A 10 23.53 5.83 4.01
N THR A 11 22.37 5.19 4.09
CA THR A 11 21.25 5.62 4.95
C THR A 11 21.03 4.64 6.10
N THR A 12 20.31 5.08 7.12
CA THR A 12 19.88 4.22 8.22
C THR A 12 18.58 3.49 7.89
N LYS A 13 18.43 2.30 8.47
CA LYS A 13 17.16 1.55 8.48
C LYS A 13 15.99 2.39 9.01
N GLN A 14 16.22 3.15 10.07
CA GLN A 14 15.19 3.98 10.70
C GLN A 14 14.69 5.06 9.75
N LYS A 15 15.58 5.72 9.01
CA LYS A 15 15.21 6.75 8.03
C LYS A 15 14.34 6.18 6.90
N VAL A 16 14.64 4.97 6.43
CA VAL A 16 13.84 4.29 5.40
C VAL A 16 12.44 3.94 5.91
N ILE A 17 12.33 3.50 7.16
CA ILE A 17 11.02 3.26 7.80
C ILE A 17 10.22 4.57 7.89
N GLU A 18 10.84 5.66 8.34
CA GLU A 18 10.20 6.98 8.43
C GLU A 18 9.67 7.46 7.08
N VAL A 19 10.48 7.38 6.02
CA VAL A 19 10.06 7.76 4.67
C VAL A 19 8.88 6.92 4.19
N GLY A 20 8.91 5.60 4.42
CA GLY A 20 7.80 4.72 4.08
C GLY A 20 6.52 5.06 4.85
N LEU A 21 6.63 5.42 6.13
CA LEU A 21 5.50 5.84 6.96
C LEU A 21 4.93 7.19 6.53
N ASP A 22 5.79 8.16 6.22
CA ASP A 22 5.37 9.47 5.73
C ASP A 22 4.63 9.35 4.38
N PHE A 23 5.10 8.46 3.51
CA PHE A 23 4.41 8.14 2.25
C PHE A 23 3.02 7.53 2.52
N LEU A 24 2.94 6.51 3.38
CA LEU A 24 1.66 5.88 3.76
C LEU A 24 0.69 6.87 4.40
N GLN A 25 1.20 7.82 5.19
CA GLN A 25 0.40 8.91 5.76
C GLN A 25 -0.12 9.86 4.67
N GLY A 26 0.73 10.22 3.70
CA GLY A 26 0.34 11.04 2.53
C GLY A 26 -0.71 10.38 1.64
N VAL A 27 -0.67 9.04 1.54
CA VAL A 27 -1.72 8.28 0.87
C VAL A 27 -3.00 8.20 1.70
N GLY A 28 -2.97 8.40 3.02
CA GLY A 28 -4.14 8.25 3.88
C GLY A 28 -4.41 6.79 4.28
N ALA A 29 -3.36 5.98 4.42
CA ALA A 29 -3.49 4.58 4.78
C ALA A 29 -4.18 4.35 6.14
N ASP A 30 -4.13 5.33 7.04
CA ASP A 30 -4.82 5.31 8.34
C ASP A 30 -6.34 5.20 8.20
N HIS A 31 -6.95 5.84 7.20
CA HIS A 31 -8.40 5.74 6.95
C HIS A 31 -8.80 4.33 6.57
N ILE A 32 -8.05 3.70 5.66
CA ILE A 32 -8.27 2.31 5.26
C ILE A 32 -8.05 1.35 6.45
N CYS A 33 -6.97 1.58 7.21
CA CYS A 33 -6.65 0.75 8.37
C CYS A 33 -7.75 0.83 9.43
N ARG A 34 -8.34 2.02 9.65
CA ARG A 34 -9.43 2.22 10.61
C ARG A 34 -10.62 1.32 10.30
N VAL A 35 -11.08 1.28 9.04
CA VAL A 35 -12.18 0.42 8.60
C VAL A 35 -11.85 -1.06 8.84
N CYS A 36 -10.65 -1.49 8.42
CA CYS A 36 -10.21 -2.86 8.57
C CYS A 36 -10.08 -3.29 10.04
N ILE A 37 -9.54 -2.42 10.90
CA ILE A 37 -9.36 -2.69 12.34
C ILE A 37 -10.72 -2.79 13.03
N ALA A 38 -11.61 -1.83 12.79
CA ALA A 38 -12.97 -1.85 13.36
C ALA A 38 -13.77 -3.06 12.89
N GLY A 39 -13.63 -3.43 11.61
CA GLY A 39 -14.24 -4.62 11.02
C GLY A 39 -13.47 -5.93 11.25
N GLY A 40 -12.58 -6.03 12.24
CA GLY A 40 -11.93 -7.30 12.61
C GLY A 40 -11.00 -7.93 11.56
N SER A 41 -10.61 -7.19 10.53
CA SER A 41 -9.86 -7.66 9.36
C SER A 41 -8.47 -7.03 9.22
N SER A 42 -7.89 -6.55 10.33
CA SER A 42 -6.57 -5.91 10.36
C SER A 42 -5.48 -6.80 9.75
N CYS A 43 -4.65 -6.22 8.89
CA CYS A 43 -3.51 -6.92 8.30
C CYS A 43 -2.41 -7.23 9.31
N CYS A 44 -2.39 -6.52 10.44
CA CYS A 44 -1.40 -6.74 11.48
C CYS A 44 -1.88 -7.77 12.52
N SER A 45 -3.09 -8.35 12.36
CA SER A 45 -3.61 -9.40 13.23
C SER A 45 -2.62 -10.55 13.42
N GLY A 46 -2.38 -10.92 14.68
CA GLY A 46 -1.42 -11.96 15.06
C GLY A 46 0.05 -11.54 15.06
N CYS A 47 0.37 -10.26 14.83
CA CYS A 47 1.74 -9.77 14.97
C CYS A 47 2.15 -9.69 16.45
N ARG A 48 3.27 -10.33 16.80
CA ARG A 48 3.82 -10.36 18.17
C ARG A 48 4.23 -8.98 18.69
N SER A 49 4.44 -8.03 17.78
CA SER A 49 4.82 -6.66 18.11
C SER A 49 3.62 -5.74 18.33
N ILE A 50 2.37 -6.22 18.22
CA ILE A 50 1.20 -5.42 18.60
C ILE A 50 0.90 -5.62 20.08
N LYS A 51 0.77 -4.51 20.79
CA LYS A 51 0.31 -4.49 22.18
C LYS A 51 -1.10 -3.93 22.24
N HIS A 52 -2.00 -4.64 22.92
CA HIS A 52 -3.40 -4.23 23.07
C HIS A 52 -3.51 -2.82 23.67
N GLY A 53 -4.28 -1.93 23.04
CA GLY A 53 -4.45 -0.53 23.45
C GLY A 53 -3.27 0.42 23.13
N PHE A 54 -2.10 -0.11 22.74
CA PHE A 54 -0.92 0.70 22.40
C PHE A 54 -0.53 0.60 20.91
N GLY A 55 -1.05 -0.39 20.18
CA GLY A 55 -0.73 -0.60 18.78
C GLY A 55 0.64 -1.25 18.54
N CYS A 56 1.22 -1.03 17.36
CA CYS A 56 2.51 -1.60 16.97
C CYS A 56 3.65 -1.00 17.80
N GLN A 57 4.44 -1.87 18.44
CA GLN A 57 5.60 -1.49 19.27
C GLN A 57 6.93 -1.60 18.52
N LYS A 58 6.94 -2.22 17.34
CA LYS A 58 8.16 -2.45 16.56
C LYS A 58 7.83 -2.43 15.07
N ARG A 59 7.67 -1.22 14.52
CA ARG A 59 7.61 -1.03 13.06
C ARG A 59 8.98 -1.41 12.47
N ASN A 60 8.97 -2.04 11.31
CA ASN A 60 10.16 -2.59 10.68
C ASN A 60 10.05 -2.43 9.15
N THR A 61 11.11 -2.69 8.39
CA THR A 61 11.10 -2.44 6.94
C THR A 61 10.09 -3.33 6.23
N SER A 62 10.02 -4.61 6.57
CA SER A 62 9.11 -5.59 5.95
C SER A 62 7.63 -5.24 6.11
N CYS A 63 7.19 -4.84 7.32
CA CYS A 63 5.80 -4.48 7.58
C CYS A 63 5.46 -3.06 7.12
N THR A 64 6.45 -2.24 6.79
CA THR A 64 6.26 -0.93 6.18
C THR A 64 6.19 -1.06 4.66
N ALA A 65 6.99 -1.93 4.04
CA ALA A 65 7.00 -2.21 2.61
C ALA A 65 5.75 -2.92 2.11
N TRP A 66 5.14 -3.76 2.96
CA TRP A 66 4.00 -4.56 2.58
C TRP A 66 2.72 -3.73 2.46
N LEU A 67 2.08 -3.81 1.29
CA LEU A 67 0.76 -3.21 1.02
C LEU A 67 -0.32 -4.29 1.06
N CYS A 68 -1.43 -4.00 1.75
CA CYS A 68 -2.64 -4.80 1.64
C CYS A 68 -3.33 -4.55 0.29
N GLY A 69 -4.27 -5.41 -0.12
CA GLY A 69 -4.95 -5.28 -1.41
C GLY A 69 -5.67 -3.94 -1.64
N PHE A 70 -6.22 -3.31 -0.60
CA PHE A 70 -6.81 -1.97 -0.70
C PHE A 70 -5.76 -0.90 -1.02
N LEU A 71 -4.64 -0.90 -0.28
CA LEU A 71 -3.55 0.04 -0.54
C LEU A 71 -2.90 -0.22 -1.90
N LYS A 72 -2.69 -1.49 -2.29
CA LYS A 72 -2.21 -1.84 -3.63
C LYS A 72 -3.12 -1.27 -4.72
N PHE A 73 -4.43 -1.38 -4.55
CA PHE A 73 -5.39 -0.82 -5.51
C PHE A 73 -5.31 0.71 -5.59
N ILE A 74 -5.27 1.40 -4.45
CA ILE A 74 -5.15 2.87 -4.39
C ILE A 74 -3.85 3.32 -5.05
N PHE A 75 -2.72 2.68 -4.73
CA PHE A 75 -1.42 2.97 -5.33
C PHE A 75 -1.41 2.71 -6.83
N TYR A 76 -2.06 1.63 -7.29
CA TYR A 76 -2.18 1.34 -8.72
C TYR A 76 -3.01 2.41 -9.43
N LYS A 77 -4.15 2.80 -8.87
CA LYS A 77 -5.03 3.82 -9.46
C LYS A 77 -4.42 5.21 -9.49
N ALA A 78 -3.60 5.55 -8.50
CA ALA A 78 -2.90 6.82 -8.42
C ALA A 78 -1.51 6.82 -9.10
N GLY A 79 -1.08 5.71 -9.70
CA GLY A 79 0.19 5.62 -10.43
C GLY A 79 1.45 5.36 -9.58
N PHE A 80 1.33 5.26 -8.25
CA PHE A 80 2.45 5.11 -7.32
C PHE A 80 2.95 3.67 -7.13
N ILE A 81 2.25 2.66 -7.63
CA ILE A 81 2.59 1.26 -7.32
C ILE A 81 4.00 0.84 -7.78
N HIS A 82 4.47 1.38 -8.90
CA HIS A 82 5.82 1.07 -9.42
C HIS A 82 6.90 1.79 -8.61
N GLU A 83 6.70 3.06 -8.30
CA GLU A 83 7.62 3.86 -7.48
C GLU A 83 7.78 3.24 -6.08
N TRP A 84 6.66 2.88 -5.43
CA TRP A 84 6.68 2.18 -4.15
C TRP A 84 7.48 0.89 -4.22
N LYS A 85 7.23 0.06 -5.24
CA LYS A 85 7.95 -1.20 -5.42
C LYS A 85 9.45 -0.95 -5.64
N GLN A 86 9.81 -0.03 -6.52
CA GLN A 86 11.20 0.31 -6.83
C GLN A 86 11.97 0.86 -5.61
N PHE A 87 11.30 1.63 -4.76
CA PHE A 87 11.89 2.06 -3.49
C PHE A 87 12.23 0.87 -2.59
N TRP A 88 11.26 -0.01 -2.34
CA TRP A 88 11.44 -1.13 -1.43
C TRP A 88 12.30 -2.26 -1.98
N ASP A 89 12.37 -2.45 -3.30
CA ASP A 89 13.27 -3.42 -3.96
C ASP A 89 14.76 -3.12 -3.68
N GLN A 90 15.10 -1.89 -3.28
CA GLN A 90 16.46 -1.50 -2.88
C GLN A 90 16.81 -1.85 -1.42
N VAL A 91 15.81 -2.21 -0.60
CA VAL A 91 15.98 -2.42 0.84
C VAL A 91 16.25 -3.90 1.12
N PRO A 92 17.46 -4.28 1.54
CA PRO A 92 17.82 -5.68 1.72
C PRO A 92 17.22 -6.28 3.00
N GLY A 93 17.16 -7.61 3.07
CA GLY A 93 16.82 -8.33 4.31
C GLY A 93 15.34 -8.26 4.71
N GLN A 94 14.44 -7.83 3.81
CA GLN A 94 13.00 -7.94 4.02
C GLN A 94 12.56 -9.41 3.86
N ASP A 95 11.63 -9.86 4.70
CA ASP A 95 11.01 -11.17 4.58
C ASP A 95 9.57 -11.15 5.15
N TYR A 96 8.81 -12.21 4.93
CA TYR A 96 7.42 -12.33 5.35
C TYR A 96 7.32 -12.29 6.89
N ARG A 97 6.89 -11.13 7.42
CA ARG A 97 6.76 -10.84 8.86
C ARG A 97 8.08 -10.86 9.65
N GLU A 98 9.22 -10.96 8.96
CA GLU A 98 10.56 -10.92 9.56
C GLU A 98 11.38 -9.81 8.90
N ASP A 99 12.36 -9.26 9.62
CA ASP A 99 13.17 -8.13 9.14
C ASP A 99 14.62 -8.29 9.59
N PHE A 100 15.47 -8.59 8.62
CA PHE A 100 16.91 -8.74 8.71
C PHE A 100 17.65 -7.57 8.04
N THR A 101 16.97 -6.46 7.74
CA THR A 101 17.59 -5.29 7.13
C THR A 101 18.72 -4.79 8.03
N PRO A 102 19.95 -4.62 7.49
CA PRO A 102 21.10 -4.14 8.24
C PRO A 102 20.87 -2.70 8.73
N PRO A 103 21.58 -2.25 9.76
CA PRO A 103 21.42 -0.89 10.29
C PRO A 103 21.70 0.22 9.26
N TYR A 104 22.62 -0.05 8.32
CA TYR A 104 23.05 0.89 7.28
C TYR A 104 23.11 0.19 5.91
N PHE A 105 22.65 0.87 4.86
CA PHE A 105 22.70 0.39 3.48
C PHE A 105 22.48 1.53 2.47
N PRO A 106 22.89 1.36 1.21
CA PRO A 106 22.65 2.36 0.15
C PRO A 106 21.18 2.41 -0.31
N VAL A 107 20.65 3.61 -0.56
CA VAL A 107 19.38 3.86 -1.25
C VAL A 107 19.60 4.93 -2.33
N ARG A 108 19.12 4.68 -3.55
CA ARG A 108 19.33 5.57 -4.71
C ARG A 108 18.10 6.40 -5.05
N MET A 109 16.92 5.79 -4.96
CA MET A 109 15.64 6.47 -5.20
C MET A 109 14.90 6.60 -3.88
N TRP A 110 14.39 7.81 -3.60
CA TRP A 110 13.62 8.12 -2.40
C TRP A 110 12.17 8.38 -2.77
N LEU A 111 11.26 7.98 -1.88
CA LEU A 111 9.84 8.29 -2.04
C LEU A 111 9.56 9.75 -1.70
N GLU A 112 8.72 10.38 -2.53
CA GLU A 112 8.15 11.68 -2.21
C GLU A 112 6.76 11.51 -1.62
N LYS A 113 6.43 12.29 -0.59
CA LYS A 113 5.12 12.20 0.06
C LYS A 113 4.02 12.57 -0.94
N PRO A 114 3.10 11.66 -1.27
CA PRO A 114 2.05 11.94 -2.23
C PRO A 114 0.94 12.74 -1.56
N ASN A 115 0.20 13.51 -2.35
CA ASN A 115 -1.00 14.23 -1.90
C ASN A 115 -2.26 13.56 -2.45
N ILE A 116 -2.49 12.29 -2.07
CA ILE A 116 -3.67 11.52 -2.52
C ILE A 116 -4.54 11.02 -1.36
N ARG A 117 -4.38 11.62 -0.18
CA ARG A 117 -5.14 11.25 1.04
C ARG A 117 -6.65 11.23 0.80
N PHE A 118 -7.17 12.20 0.04
CA PHE A 118 -8.58 12.31 -0.32
C PHE A 118 -9.13 11.06 -1.02
N LEU A 119 -8.28 10.33 -1.76
CA LEU A 119 -8.67 9.12 -2.48
C LEU A 119 -8.90 7.96 -1.51
N SER A 120 -8.01 7.80 -0.52
CA SER A 120 -8.18 6.80 0.54
C SER A 120 -9.33 7.14 1.48
N GLU A 121 -9.57 8.42 1.76
CA GLU A 121 -10.74 8.89 2.51
C GLU A 121 -12.04 8.46 1.83
N ALA A 122 -12.19 8.81 0.56
CA ALA A 122 -13.36 8.45 -0.23
C ALA A 122 -13.55 6.92 -0.34
N PHE A 123 -12.46 6.17 -0.52
CA PHE A 123 -12.51 4.70 -0.54
C PHE A 123 -12.91 4.11 0.82
N ALA A 124 -12.42 4.68 1.93
CA ALA A 124 -12.77 4.24 3.28
C ALA A 124 -14.25 4.47 3.58
N GLU A 125 -14.81 5.62 3.18
CA GLU A 125 -16.23 5.93 3.34
C GLU A 125 -17.11 4.95 2.55
N ASP A 126 -16.74 4.63 1.30
CA ASP A 126 -17.45 3.64 0.51
C ASP A 126 -17.34 2.23 1.12
N LEU A 127 -16.18 1.85 1.67
CA LEU A 127 -16.03 0.59 2.41
C LEU A 127 -16.94 0.53 3.64
N GLU A 128 -17.02 1.61 4.43
CA GLU A 128 -17.87 1.68 5.62
C GLU A 128 -19.36 1.60 5.25
N GLU A 129 -19.80 2.29 4.19
CA GLU A 129 -21.19 2.29 3.73
C GLU A 129 -21.62 0.95 3.12
N LEU A 130 -20.76 0.36 2.29
CA LEU A 130 -21.10 -0.84 1.51
C LEU A 130 -20.91 -2.14 2.28
N ASN A 131 -20.27 -2.13 3.46
CA ASN A 131 -20.01 -3.34 4.24
C ASN A 131 -21.32 -3.86 4.88
N PRO A 132 -21.97 -4.89 4.30
CA PRO A 132 -23.29 -5.31 4.76
C PRO A 132 -23.17 -5.85 6.19
N TYR A 133 -23.86 -5.21 7.12
CA TYR A 133 -23.91 -5.62 8.53
C TYR A 133 -22.54 -5.73 9.23
N HIS A 134 -21.54 -4.96 8.80
CA HIS A 134 -20.17 -5.06 9.30
C HIS A 134 -19.55 -6.47 9.12
N ASN A 135 -19.82 -7.13 8.00
CA ASN A 135 -19.33 -8.46 7.69
C ASN A 135 -17.80 -8.48 7.44
N VAL A 136 -17.07 -9.06 8.40
CA VAL A 136 -15.61 -9.25 8.33
C VAL A 136 -15.17 -10.03 7.09
N PHE A 137 -15.93 -11.05 6.68
CA PHE A 137 -15.59 -11.90 5.54
C PHE A 137 -15.63 -11.13 4.23
N TRP A 138 -16.57 -10.20 4.08
CA TRP A 138 -16.67 -9.37 2.89
C TRP A 138 -15.44 -8.45 2.73
N LEU A 139 -14.99 -7.82 3.82
CA LEU A 139 -13.76 -7.02 3.81
C LEU A 139 -12.53 -7.86 3.46
N ILE A 140 -12.42 -9.07 4.01
CA ILE A 140 -11.33 -10.00 3.71
C ILE A 140 -11.36 -10.39 2.22
N GLU A 141 -12.50 -10.84 1.71
CA GLU A 141 -12.66 -11.29 0.33
C GLU A 141 -12.35 -10.18 -0.67
N MET A 142 -12.86 -8.97 -0.45
CA MET A 142 -12.56 -7.83 -1.32
C MET A 142 -11.08 -7.46 -1.30
N LYS A 143 -10.47 -7.40 -0.11
CA LYS A 143 -9.05 -7.11 0.05
C LYS A 143 -8.19 -8.13 -0.67
N GLU A 144 -8.45 -9.44 -0.50
CA GLU A 144 -7.69 -10.51 -1.15
C GLU A 144 -7.93 -10.56 -2.66
N THR A 145 -9.14 -10.27 -3.12
CA THR A 145 -9.45 -10.25 -4.55
C THR A 145 -8.75 -9.09 -5.26
N LEU A 146 -8.74 -7.90 -4.65
CA LEU A 146 -7.97 -6.76 -5.15
C LEU A 146 -6.48 -7.05 -5.14
N ASP A 147 -5.94 -7.61 -4.05
CA ASP A 147 -4.53 -7.99 -3.94
C ASP A 147 -4.09 -8.88 -5.12
N ARG A 148 -4.86 -9.95 -5.36
CA ARG A 148 -4.62 -10.90 -6.46
C ARG A 148 -4.72 -10.25 -7.83
N HIS A 149 -5.68 -9.35 -8.04
CA HIS A 149 -5.83 -8.64 -9.31
C HIS A 149 -4.70 -7.67 -9.59
N ILE A 150 -4.26 -6.91 -8.59
CA ILE A 150 -3.12 -5.99 -8.74
C ILE A 150 -1.82 -6.78 -8.97
N ASP A 151 -1.57 -7.86 -8.22
CA ASP A 151 -0.39 -8.70 -8.43
C ASP A 151 -0.33 -9.27 -9.85
N ASN A 152 -1.48 -9.69 -10.40
CA ASN A 152 -1.57 -10.16 -11.77
C ASN A 152 -1.34 -9.05 -12.80
N LEU A 153 -1.84 -7.83 -12.55
CA LEU A 153 -1.57 -6.67 -13.43
C LEU A 153 -0.09 -6.30 -13.48
N MET A 154 0.57 -6.36 -12.32
CA MET A 154 1.99 -6.02 -12.19
C MET A 154 2.92 -7.06 -12.84
N LYS A 155 2.50 -8.33 -12.89
CA LYS A 155 3.27 -9.43 -13.51
C LYS A 155 3.00 -9.61 -15.00
N CYS A 156 1.83 -9.22 -15.48
CA CYS A 156 1.42 -9.45 -16.86
C CYS A 156 2.00 -8.40 -17.82
N SER A 157 2.45 -8.82 -19.00
CA SER A 157 2.85 -7.91 -20.09
C SER A 157 1.79 -7.79 -21.19
N ASP A 158 0.88 -8.76 -21.34
CA ASP A 158 -0.15 -8.78 -22.39
C ASP A 158 -1.24 -7.71 -22.15
N PRO A 159 -1.38 -6.72 -23.05
CA PRO A 159 -2.40 -5.67 -22.94
C PRO A 159 -3.84 -6.19 -22.91
N LYS A 160 -4.15 -7.29 -23.60
CA LYS A 160 -5.52 -7.86 -23.62
C LYS A 160 -5.88 -8.44 -22.25
N VAL A 161 -4.93 -9.11 -21.61
CA VAL A 161 -5.10 -9.67 -20.26
C VAL A 161 -5.20 -8.54 -19.24
N LYS A 162 -4.35 -7.50 -19.34
CA LYS A 162 -4.44 -6.30 -18.47
C LYS A 162 -5.83 -5.68 -18.51
N ARG A 163 -6.34 -5.37 -19.71
CA ARG A 163 -7.68 -4.81 -19.91
C ARG A 163 -8.79 -5.69 -19.29
N LYS A 164 -8.64 -7.02 -19.36
CA LYS A 164 -9.60 -7.95 -18.76
C LYS A 164 -9.58 -7.87 -17.23
N ILE A 165 -8.40 -7.76 -16.62
CA ILE A 165 -8.28 -7.63 -15.17
C ILE A 165 -8.79 -6.26 -14.70
N GLU A 166 -8.46 -5.18 -15.41
CA GLU A 166 -8.98 -3.83 -15.14
C GLU A 166 -10.51 -3.81 -15.17
N LYS A 167 -11.15 -4.46 -16.15
CA LYS A 167 -12.61 -4.61 -16.18
C LYS A 167 -13.16 -5.33 -14.94
N LYS A 168 -12.48 -6.36 -14.44
CA LYS A 168 -12.89 -7.06 -13.21
C LYS A 168 -12.76 -6.17 -11.98
N ILE A 169 -11.67 -5.41 -11.87
CA ILE A 169 -11.48 -4.44 -10.79
C ILE A 169 -12.55 -3.36 -10.84
N ASN A 170 -12.84 -2.80 -12.01
CA ASN A 170 -13.88 -1.79 -12.18
C ASN A 170 -15.27 -2.36 -11.82
N PHE A 171 -15.54 -3.62 -12.15
CA PHE A 171 -16.78 -4.26 -11.74
C PHE A 171 -16.85 -4.49 -10.22
N LEU A 172 -15.75 -4.93 -9.60
CA LEU A 172 -15.66 -5.15 -8.15
C LEU A 172 -15.86 -3.85 -7.36
N THR A 173 -15.36 -2.73 -7.89
CA THR A 173 -15.42 -1.42 -7.24
C THR A 173 -16.55 -0.54 -7.79
N LYS A 174 -17.47 -1.08 -8.60
CA LYS A 174 -18.47 -0.28 -9.36
C LYS A 174 -19.34 0.61 -8.47
N ASP A 175 -19.62 0.17 -7.24
CA ASP A 175 -20.49 0.87 -6.30
C ASP A 175 -19.73 1.87 -5.41
N PHE A 176 -18.41 1.98 -5.56
CA PHE A 176 -17.56 2.89 -4.79
C PHE A 176 -17.62 4.29 -5.39
N ARG A 177 -18.80 4.93 -5.25
CA ARG A 177 -19.13 6.18 -5.93
C ARG A 177 -18.21 7.33 -5.49
N ARG A 178 -17.93 7.46 -4.19
CA ARG A 178 -17.06 8.54 -3.69
C ARG A 178 -15.65 8.35 -4.21
N PHE A 179 -15.15 7.13 -4.18
CA PHE A 179 -13.82 6.82 -4.69
C PHE A 179 -13.70 7.17 -6.18
N HIS A 180 -14.68 6.82 -7.02
CA HIS A 180 -14.62 7.15 -8.45
C HIS A 180 -14.65 8.67 -8.69
N LEU A 181 -15.49 9.41 -7.96
CA LEU A 181 -15.52 10.88 -8.02
C LEU A 181 -14.21 11.50 -7.54
N ALA A 182 -13.60 10.96 -6.49
CA ALA A 182 -12.29 11.39 -6.03
C ALA A 182 -11.22 11.12 -7.10
N ALA A 183 -11.23 9.94 -7.73
CA ALA A 183 -10.24 9.56 -8.73
C ALA A 183 -10.23 10.48 -9.98
N GLU A 184 -11.34 11.16 -10.30
CA GLU A 184 -11.39 12.16 -11.37
C GLU A 184 -10.49 13.37 -11.10
N GLN A 185 -10.14 13.64 -9.83
CA GLN A 185 -9.25 14.72 -9.44
C GLN A 185 -7.77 14.41 -9.70
N LEU A 186 -7.41 13.15 -9.97
CA LEU A 186 -6.03 12.74 -10.27
C LEU A 186 -5.54 13.19 -11.65
N VAL A 187 -6.47 13.56 -12.55
CA VAL A 187 -6.20 13.92 -13.95
C VAL A 187 -6.11 15.43 -14.15
N LYS A 188 -6.40 16.22 -13.11
CA LYS A 188 -6.29 17.68 -13.10
C LYS A 188 -4.96 18.11 -12.51
#